data_AF-A0AA97D5T5-F1
#
_entry.id   AF-A0AA97D5T5-F1
#
_cell.length_a   1.000
_cell.length_b   1.000
_cell.length_c   1.000
_cell.angle_alpha   90.00
_cell.angle_beta   90.00
_cell.angle_gamma   90.00
#
_symmetry.space_group_name_H-M   'P 1'
#
loop_
_entity.id
_entity.type
_entity.pdbx_description
1 polymer ?
#
loop_
_entity_poly.entity_id
_entity_poly.type
_entity_poly.pdbx_seq_one_letter_code
_entity_poly.pdbx_strand_id
1 'polypeptide(L)'
;MEVHFYPGQHLLIVKKNGIKFAEFEAMGGPSKVGNDPYMAEEPTTAGHFIIDKTEAYRTPTWPMSKLSWGTKLRDMPSKGDIWYALPSGKWGSLNQLYNTPVRSAIMEMHKELYGKAIVPESWVFNDFGPTAIRWFKDLNGNKVLDGNERLSGQMFHTTPENEAEEATGSTIRLVPSHGCIHLKPNDRDRLFTLGAFKRGTSFTVHKYHERYKPN
;
A
#
# COMPACT_ATOMS: atom_id res chain seq x y z
N MET A 1 14.79 9.48 14.18
CA MET A 1 14.72 9.23 12.73
C MET A 1 13.47 9.90 12.23
N GLU A 2 13.54 10.44 11.02
CA GLU A 2 12.47 11.23 10.41
C GLU A 2 12.32 10.79 8.95
N VAL A 3 11.10 10.77 8.46
CA VAL A 3 10.76 10.48 7.06
C VAL A 3 10.15 11.75 6.46
N HIS A 4 10.64 12.16 5.30
CA HIS A 4 10.13 13.31 4.57
C HIS A 4 9.75 12.91 3.16
N PHE A 5 8.52 13.18 2.76
CA PHE A 5 8.05 12.94 1.40
C PHE A 5 7.86 14.27 0.66
N TYR A 6 8.49 14.39 -0.49
CA TYR A 6 8.39 15.52 -1.41
C TYR A 6 7.60 15.06 -2.65
N PRO A 7 6.26 15.20 -2.64
CA PRO A 7 5.43 14.62 -3.69
C PRO A 7 5.70 15.21 -5.07
N GLY A 8 6.09 16.49 -5.15
CA GLY A 8 6.46 17.15 -6.42
C GLY A 8 7.79 16.69 -7.03
N GLN A 9 8.55 15.84 -6.33
CA GLN A 9 9.80 15.24 -6.82
C GLN A 9 9.77 13.71 -6.80
N HIS A 10 8.66 13.10 -6.39
CA HIS A 10 8.55 11.65 -6.19
C HIS A 10 9.66 11.10 -5.28
N LEU A 11 10.00 11.87 -4.23
CA LEU A 11 11.21 11.67 -3.43
C LEU A 11 10.86 11.46 -1.96
N LEU A 12 11.31 10.35 -1.40
CA LEU A 12 11.25 10.04 0.02
C LEU A 12 12.66 10.12 0.62
N ILE A 13 12.84 10.97 1.62
CA ILE A 13 14.10 11.14 2.35
C ILE A 13 13.95 10.59 3.75
N VAL A 14 14.88 9.72 4.15
CA VAL A 14 15.04 9.30 5.54
C VAL A 14 16.18 10.10 6.15
N LYS A 15 15.92 10.75 7.28
CA LYS A 15 16.92 11.47 8.07
C LYS A 15 17.21 10.78 9.40
N LYS A 16 18.46 10.82 9.80
CA LYS A 16 18.93 10.39 11.13
C LYS A 16 19.73 11.54 11.74
N ASN A 17 19.28 12.02 12.91
CA ASN A 17 19.88 13.17 13.60
C ASN A 17 19.94 14.43 12.70
N GLY A 18 18.88 14.72 11.95
CA GLY A 18 18.80 15.86 11.04
C GLY A 18 19.54 15.72 9.70
N ILE A 19 20.38 14.69 9.53
CA ILE A 19 21.20 14.47 8.33
C ILE A 19 20.51 13.47 7.40
N LYS A 20 20.59 13.70 6.07
CA LYS A 20 20.11 12.74 5.06
C LYS A 20 20.85 11.42 5.24
N PHE A 21 20.10 10.36 5.50
CA PHE A 21 20.62 9.02 5.74
C PHE A 21 20.34 8.08 4.56
N ALA A 22 19.17 8.21 3.94
CA ALA A 22 18.82 7.47 2.72
C ALA A 22 17.79 8.26 1.89
N GLU A 23 17.70 7.92 0.61
CA GLU A 23 16.70 8.44 -0.32
C GLU A 23 16.10 7.31 -1.14
N PHE A 24 14.82 7.45 -1.48
CA PHE A 24 14.04 6.47 -2.21
C PHE A 24 13.09 7.19 -3.18
N GLU A 25 12.75 6.52 -4.27
CA GLU A 25 11.64 6.93 -5.11
C GLU A 25 10.33 6.54 -4.43
N ALA A 26 9.35 7.44 -4.42
CA ALA A 26 8.02 7.19 -3.90
C ALA A 26 7.00 8.02 -4.66
N MET A 27 5.82 7.46 -4.91
CA MET A 27 4.79 8.10 -5.74
C MET A 27 3.54 8.38 -4.93
N GLY A 28 3.19 9.66 -4.80
CA GLY A 28 1.99 10.10 -4.11
C GLY A 28 0.80 10.22 -5.06
N GLY A 29 -0.29 10.81 -4.56
CA GLY A 29 -1.36 11.30 -5.42
C GLY A 29 -0.92 12.42 -6.36
N PRO A 30 -1.77 12.84 -7.31
CA PRO A 30 -1.50 13.97 -8.20
C PRO A 30 -1.52 15.32 -7.47
N SER A 31 -0.97 16.37 -8.08
CA SER A 31 -0.99 17.73 -7.48
C SER A 31 -2.36 18.42 -7.53
N LYS A 32 -3.30 17.85 -8.31
CA LYS A 32 -4.67 18.32 -8.50
C LYS A 32 -5.59 17.11 -8.45
N VAL A 33 -6.83 17.32 -8.02
CA VAL A 33 -7.82 16.25 -8.00
C VAL A 33 -8.05 15.73 -9.42
N GLY A 34 -7.95 14.41 -9.60
CA GLY A 34 -8.20 13.71 -10.85
C GLY A 34 -9.69 13.42 -11.08
N ASN A 35 -9.99 12.85 -12.24
CA ASN A 35 -11.36 12.56 -12.68
C ASN A 35 -11.64 11.06 -12.76
N ASP A 36 -10.95 10.23 -11.97
CA ASP A 36 -11.24 8.80 -11.92
C ASP A 36 -12.70 8.57 -11.49
N PRO A 37 -13.48 7.78 -12.24
CA PRO A 37 -14.92 7.63 -12.05
C PRO A 37 -15.30 6.78 -10.83
N TYR A 38 -14.36 6.02 -10.26
CA TYR A 38 -14.57 5.14 -9.12
C TYR A 38 -14.16 5.81 -7.80
N MET A 39 -13.03 6.50 -7.79
CA MET A 39 -12.57 7.31 -6.67
C MET A 39 -11.74 8.47 -7.19
N ALA A 40 -12.03 9.70 -6.79
CA ALA A 40 -11.22 10.82 -7.23
C ALA A 40 -9.76 10.65 -6.77
N GLU A 41 -8.81 10.81 -7.69
CA GLU A 41 -7.40 10.87 -7.33
C GLU A 41 -7.15 12.15 -6.53
N GLU A 42 -6.81 12.05 -5.25
CA GLU A 42 -6.58 13.23 -4.41
C GLU A 42 -5.08 13.50 -4.19
N PRO A 43 -4.67 14.76 -3.98
CA PRO A 43 -3.31 15.06 -3.55
C PRO A 43 -2.92 14.38 -2.25
N THR A 44 -1.65 14.00 -2.14
CA THR A 44 -1.10 13.53 -0.86
C THR A 44 -1.12 14.69 0.13
N THR A 45 -1.74 14.48 1.28
CA THR A 45 -2.02 15.57 2.23
C THR A 45 -0.71 16.04 2.87
N ALA A 46 -0.34 17.29 2.61
CA ALA A 46 0.81 17.92 3.25
C ALA A 46 0.59 18.08 4.77
N GLY A 47 1.63 17.89 5.56
CA GLY A 47 1.57 18.02 7.01
C GLY A 47 2.65 17.26 7.76
N HIS A 48 2.58 17.34 9.09
CA HIS A 48 3.40 16.57 10.01
C HIS A 48 2.53 15.48 10.66
N PHE A 49 3.07 14.27 10.68
CA PHE A 49 2.40 13.06 11.07
C PHE A 49 3.34 12.16 11.87
N ILE A 50 2.77 11.14 12.49
CA ILE A 50 3.49 10.11 13.23
C ILE A 50 3.10 8.73 12.66
N ILE A 51 4.10 7.92 12.33
CA ILE A 51 3.88 6.51 11.97
C ILE A 51 3.34 5.79 13.21
N ASP A 52 2.19 5.12 13.08
CA ASP A 52 1.56 4.40 14.19
C ASP A 52 1.77 2.89 14.07
N LYS A 53 1.34 2.30 12.96
CA LYS A 53 1.34 0.85 12.81
C LYS A 53 1.51 0.41 11.37
N THR A 54 1.89 -0.85 11.26
CA THR A 54 2.08 -1.59 10.02
C THR A 54 1.22 -2.83 10.10
N GLU A 55 0.34 -3.03 9.14
CA GLU A 55 -0.59 -4.17 9.13
C GLU A 55 -1.02 -4.53 7.71
N ALA A 56 -1.45 -5.77 7.52
CA ALA A 56 -2.19 -6.14 6.31
C ALA A 56 -3.52 -5.36 6.30
N TYR A 57 -3.76 -4.58 5.24
CA TYR A 57 -4.93 -3.72 5.16
C TYR A 57 -6.06 -4.38 4.37
N ARG A 58 -7.29 -4.16 4.84
CA ARG A 58 -8.51 -4.63 4.19
C ARG A 58 -9.53 -3.51 4.19
N THR A 59 -10.29 -3.41 3.10
CA THR A 59 -11.39 -2.46 3.00
C THR A 59 -12.44 -2.98 2.02
N PRO A 60 -13.74 -2.76 2.27
CA PRO A 60 -14.78 -3.08 1.30
C PRO A 60 -14.80 -2.11 0.11
N THR A 61 -14.21 -0.91 0.24
CA THR A 61 -14.20 0.12 -0.81
C THR A 61 -13.45 -0.30 -2.06
N TRP A 62 -12.36 -1.06 -1.87
CA TRP A 62 -11.54 -1.58 -2.95
C TRP A 62 -11.81 -3.09 -3.10
N PRO A 63 -12.44 -3.54 -4.21
CA PRO A 63 -12.91 -4.92 -4.34
C PRO A 63 -11.84 -5.97 -4.08
N MET A 64 -10.62 -5.75 -4.55
CA MET A 64 -9.52 -6.71 -4.41
C MET A 64 -8.87 -6.69 -3.02
N SER A 65 -9.17 -5.66 -2.22
CA SER A 65 -8.74 -5.51 -0.83
C SER A 65 -9.72 -6.04 0.20
N LYS A 66 -10.75 -6.80 -0.21
CA LYS A 66 -11.62 -7.54 0.72
C LYS A 66 -10.88 -8.65 1.48
N LEU A 67 -9.79 -9.18 0.91
CA LEU A 67 -8.90 -10.16 1.52
C LEU A 67 -7.51 -9.57 1.73
N SER A 68 -6.84 -9.96 2.81
CA SER A 68 -5.43 -9.61 3.02
C SER A 68 -4.55 -10.34 2.00
N TRP A 69 -3.46 -9.70 1.59
CA TRP A 69 -2.39 -10.36 0.86
C TRP A 69 -1.90 -11.62 1.61
N GLY A 70 -1.53 -12.66 0.87
CA GLY A 70 -1.06 -13.92 1.42
C GLY A 70 -2.16 -14.83 1.99
N THR A 71 -3.44 -14.41 1.93
CA THR A 71 -4.56 -15.28 2.33
C THR A 71 -4.53 -16.55 1.48
N LYS A 72 -4.38 -17.73 2.11
CA LYS A 72 -4.30 -19.01 1.39
C LYS A 72 -5.54 -19.24 0.54
N LEU A 73 -5.33 -19.69 -0.68
CA LEU A 73 -6.39 -20.05 -1.63
C LEU A 73 -6.36 -21.55 -1.91
N ARG A 74 -7.53 -22.05 -2.31
CA ARG A 74 -7.72 -23.42 -2.77
C ARG A 74 -8.58 -23.39 -4.01
N ASP A 75 -8.02 -23.86 -5.12
CA ASP A 75 -8.78 -24.00 -6.37
C ASP A 75 -9.85 -25.09 -6.23
N MET A 76 -11.07 -24.79 -6.68
CA MET A 76 -12.22 -25.70 -6.64
C MET A 76 -12.87 -25.79 -8.04
N PRO A 77 -12.19 -26.40 -9.02
CA PRO A 77 -12.63 -26.40 -10.42
C PRO A 77 -13.98 -27.10 -10.62
N SER A 78 -14.26 -28.20 -9.90
CA SER A 78 -15.55 -28.89 -9.96
C SER A 78 -16.74 -28.06 -9.45
N LYS A 79 -16.46 -26.98 -8.71
CA LYS A 79 -17.43 -26.01 -8.21
C LYS A 79 -17.41 -24.69 -8.98
N GLY A 80 -16.51 -24.53 -9.95
CA GLY A 80 -16.28 -23.25 -10.63
C GLY A 80 -15.94 -22.12 -9.66
N ASP A 81 -15.21 -22.41 -8.59
CA ASP A 81 -15.00 -21.49 -7.46
C ASP A 81 -13.53 -21.53 -7.00
N ILE A 82 -13.17 -20.58 -6.14
CA ILE A 82 -11.92 -20.54 -5.41
C ILE A 82 -12.29 -20.34 -3.95
N TRP A 83 -11.72 -21.15 -3.07
CA TRP A 83 -11.92 -20.99 -1.65
C TRP A 83 -10.76 -20.28 -0.99
N TYR A 84 -11.03 -19.44 0.00
CA TYR A 84 -10.02 -18.71 0.77
C TYR A 84 -10.06 -19.11 2.24
N ALA A 85 -8.89 -19.13 2.88
CA ALA A 85 -8.79 -19.47 4.30
C ALA A 85 -9.36 -18.34 5.17
N LEU A 86 -10.23 -18.72 6.10
CA LEU A 86 -10.74 -17.83 7.15
C LEU A 86 -9.87 -17.95 8.42
N PRO A 87 -9.81 -16.91 9.27
CA PRO A 87 -9.11 -16.99 10.56
C PRO A 87 -9.58 -18.12 11.46
N SER A 88 -10.83 -18.59 11.29
CA SER A 88 -11.39 -19.72 12.01
C SER A 88 -10.86 -21.09 11.57
N GLY A 89 -9.96 -21.15 10.57
CA GLY A 89 -9.49 -22.39 9.96
C GLY A 89 -10.45 -23.01 8.95
N LYS A 90 -11.64 -22.40 8.74
CA LYS A 90 -12.59 -22.79 7.70
C LYS A 90 -12.21 -22.19 6.34
N TRP A 91 -12.87 -22.67 5.31
CA TRP A 91 -12.76 -22.13 3.95
C TRP A 91 -14.02 -21.34 3.59
N GLY A 92 -13.85 -20.13 3.06
CA GLY A 92 -14.91 -19.30 2.48
C GLY A 92 -14.88 -19.36 0.94
N SER A 93 -16.01 -19.07 0.29
CA SER A 93 -16.13 -19.05 -1.18
C SER A 93 -15.87 -17.63 -1.73
N LEU A 94 -15.00 -17.49 -2.74
CA LEU A 94 -14.83 -16.20 -3.42
C LEU A 94 -16.08 -15.84 -4.23
N ASN A 95 -16.76 -16.82 -4.84
CA ASN A 95 -18.01 -16.54 -5.55
C ASN A 95 -19.05 -15.89 -4.63
N GLN A 96 -19.13 -16.31 -3.36
CA GLN A 96 -20.00 -15.68 -2.36
C GLN A 96 -19.48 -14.30 -1.92
N LEU A 97 -18.16 -14.13 -1.74
CA LEU A 97 -17.56 -12.85 -1.33
C LEU A 97 -17.78 -11.73 -2.36
N TYR A 98 -17.79 -12.10 -3.65
CA TYR A 98 -17.96 -11.18 -4.78
C TYR A 98 -19.36 -11.22 -5.41
N ASN A 99 -20.21 -12.14 -4.97
CA ASN A 99 -21.55 -12.35 -5.50
C ASN A 99 -21.58 -12.58 -7.03
N THR A 100 -20.57 -13.28 -7.55
CA THR A 100 -20.43 -13.61 -8.98
C THR A 100 -19.38 -14.72 -9.17
N PRO A 101 -19.43 -15.54 -10.24
CA PRO A 101 -18.35 -16.47 -10.58
C PRO A 101 -17.03 -15.72 -10.87
N VAL A 102 -15.98 -15.96 -10.08
CA VAL A 102 -14.70 -15.23 -10.22
C VAL A 102 -13.52 -16.06 -10.71
N ARG A 103 -13.63 -17.39 -10.76
CA ARG A 103 -12.45 -18.26 -10.98
C ARG A 103 -11.64 -17.89 -12.23
N SER A 104 -12.30 -17.76 -13.39
CA SER A 104 -11.61 -17.41 -14.64
C SER A 104 -11.02 -16.01 -14.61
N ALA A 105 -11.71 -15.04 -14.00
CA ALA A 105 -11.21 -13.67 -13.86
C ALA A 105 -9.94 -13.62 -13.00
N ILE A 106 -9.91 -14.34 -11.87
CA ILE A 106 -8.71 -14.45 -11.02
C ILE A 106 -7.54 -15.09 -11.76
N MET A 107 -7.79 -16.12 -12.58
CA MET A 107 -6.74 -16.75 -13.40
C MET A 107 -6.19 -15.79 -14.46
N GLU A 108 -7.04 -14.98 -15.10
CA GLU A 108 -6.58 -14.00 -16.09
C GLU A 108 -5.80 -12.87 -15.42
N MET A 109 -6.28 -12.34 -14.28
CA MET A 109 -5.51 -11.36 -13.49
C MET A 109 -4.13 -11.90 -13.07
N HIS A 110 -4.07 -13.17 -12.63
CA HIS A 110 -2.79 -13.79 -12.30
C HIS A 110 -1.88 -13.95 -13.52
N LYS A 111 -2.45 -14.22 -14.70
CA LYS A 111 -1.71 -14.29 -15.96
C LYS A 111 -1.19 -12.94 -16.40
N GLU A 112 -1.98 -11.89 -16.25
CA GLU A 112 -1.57 -10.52 -16.57
C GLU A 112 -0.39 -10.07 -15.68
N LEU A 113 -0.45 -10.36 -14.38
CA LEU A 113 0.58 -9.96 -13.43
C LEU A 113 1.82 -10.88 -13.42
N TYR A 114 1.62 -12.19 -13.45
CA TYR A 114 2.67 -13.20 -13.22
C TYR A 114 2.94 -14.12 -14.43
N GLY A 115 2.27 -13.90 -15.56
CA GLY A 115 2.46 -14.66 -16.80
C GLY A 115 1.87 -16.08 -16.78
N LYS A 116 1.11 -16.46 -15.74
CA LYS A 116 0.55 -17.82 -15.59
C LYS A 116 -0.96 -17.79 -15.40
N ALA A 117 -1.72 -18.47 -16.26
CA ALA A 117 -3.17 -18.63 -16.13
C ALA A 117 -3.54 -19.75 -15.14
N ILE A 118 -3.31 -19.51 -13.84
CA ILE A 118 -3.60 -20.44 -12.75
C ILE A 118 -4.27 -19.72 -11.59
N VAL A 119 -4.94 -20.47 -10.71
CA VAL A 119 -5.34 -19.95 -9.41
C VAL A 119 -4.07 -19.89 -8.54
N PRO A 120 -3.66 -18.72 -8.01
CA PRO A 120 -2.49 -18.66 -7.15
C PRO A 120 -2.75 -19.39 -5.83
N GLU A 121 -1.68 -19.86 -5.18
CA GLU A 121 -1.78 -20.54 -3.87
C GLU A 121 -2.19 -19.59 -2.73
N SER A 122 -2.02 -18.29 -2.94
CA SER A 122 -2.42 -17.26 -1.99
C SER A 122 -2.90 -15.99 -2.70
N TRP A 123 -3.64 -15.15 -1.98
CA TRP A 123 -4.18 -13.90 -2.50
C TRP A 123 -3.06 -12.88 -2.71
N VAL A 124 -2.87 -12.44 -3.95
CA VAL A 124 -1.80 -11.49 -4.35
C VAL A 124 -2.33 -10.25 -5.06
N PHE A 125 -3.62 -9.94 -4.85
CA PHE A 125 -4.31 -8.88 -5.58
C PHE A 125 -4.75 -7.72 -4.69
N ASN A 126 -4.36 -7.70 -3.42
CA ASN A 126 -4.74 -6.62 -2.51
C ASN A 126 -4.10 -5.31 -2.94
N ASP A 127 -4.91 -4.27 -3.18
CA ASP A 127 -4.49 -2.97 -3.72
C ASP A 127 -3.48 -2.24 -2.82
N PHE A 128 -3.37 -2.65 -1.55
CA PHE A 128 -2.46 -2.13 -0.54
C PHE A 128 -1.27 -3.07 -0.24
N GLY A 129 -1.04 -4.03 -1.13
CA GLY A 129 0.10 -4.94 -1.08
C GLY A 129 0.12 -5.86 0.15
N PRO A 130 1.29 -6.44 0.47
CA PRO A 130 1.51 -7.25 1.66
C PRO A 130 1.26 -6.51 2.96
N THR A 131 1.54 -5.21 2.98
CA THR A 131 1.43 -4.39 4.18
C THR A 131 1.20 -2.92 3.86
N ALA A 132 0.32 -2.30 4.65
CA ALA A 132 0.13 -0.87 4.69
C ALA A 132 0.83 -0.27 5.92
N ILE A 133 1.43 0.90 5.77
CA ILE A 133 2.00 1.68 6.87
C ILE A 133 1.10 2.88 7.13
N ARG A 134 0.50 2.90 8.32
CA ARG A 134 -0.49 3.87 8.75
C ARG A 134 0.15 4.95 9.61
N TRP A 135 -0.33 6.18 9.44
CA TRP A 135 0.06 7.32 10.25
C TRP A 135 -1.15 8.12 10.71
N PHE A 136 -0.95 9.01 11.66
CA PHE A 136 -1.94 9.97 12.13
C PHE A 136 -1.32 11.35 12.29
N LYS A 137 -2.17 12.38 12.37
CA LYS A 137 -1.74 13.72 12.73
C LYS A 137 -1.75 13.84 14.25
N ASP A 138 -0.58 14.10 14.81
CA ASP A 138 -0.39 14.34 16.24
C ASP A 138 -0.78 15.79 16.57
N LEU A 139 -1.86 15.94 17.32
CA LEU A 139 -2.49 17.21 17.67
C LEU A 139 -1.98 17.77 18.99
N ASN A 140 -1.46 16.92 19.89
CA ASN A 140 -1.01 17.31 21.22
C ASN A 140 0.52 17.19 21.41
N GLY A 141 1.23 16.62 20.45
CA GLY A 141 2.68 16.48 20.43
C GLY A 141 3.23 15.27 21.20
N ASN A 142 2.38 14.37 21.68
CA ASN A 142 2.79 13.23 22.51
C ASN A 142 3.19 11.98 21.70
N LYS A 143 2.99 12.01 20.37
CA LYS A 143 3.29 10.92 19.43
C LYS A 143 2.53 9.61 19.68
N VAL A 144 1.39 9.69 20.36
CA VAL A 144 0.50 8.58 20.67
C VAL A 144 -0.86 8.88 20.08
N LEU A 145 -1.42 7.93 19.33
CA LEU A 145 -2.76 8.06 18.78
C LEU A 145 -3.79 8.05 19.91
N ASP A 146 -4.29 9.22 20.31
CA ASP A 146 -5.26 9.36 21.41
C ASP A 146 -6.28 10.51 21.23
N GLY A 147 -7.23 10.59 22.17
CA GLY A 147 -8.30 11.58 22.16
C GLY A 147 -9.10 11.60 20.84
N ASN A 148 -9.04 12.74 20.15
CA ASN A 148 -9.77 13.00 18.91
C ASN A 148 -8.95 12.71 17.64
N GLU A 149 -7.73 12.20 17.78
CA GLU A 149 -6.89 11.86 16.65
C GLU A 149 -7.39 10.60 15.95
N ARG A 150 -7.11 10.51 14.65
CA ARG A 150 -7.54 9.39 13.81
C ARG A 150 -6.43 9.02 12.85
N LEU A 151 -6.35 7.74 12.51
CA LEU A 151 -5.48 7.28 11.44
C LEU A 151 -5.91 7.94 10.13
N SER A 152 -4.91 8.35 9.36
CA SER A 152 -5.08 8.79 7.99
C SER A 152 -5.72 7.67 7.15
N GLY A 153 -6.54 8.10 6.18
CA GLY A 153 -6.99 7.25 5.08
C GLY A 153 -5.88 6.99 4.06
N GLN A 154 -4.93 7.93 3.93
CA GLN A 154 -3.72 7.78 3.12
C GLN A 154 -2.68 6.94 3.89
N MET A 155 -1.97 6.05 3.17
CA MET A 155 -0.99 5.14 3.74
C MET A 155 0.21 4.93 2.80
N PHE A 156 1.32 4.42 3.31
CA PHE A 156 2.37 3.89 2.43
C PHE A 156 2.04 2.44 2.12
N HIS A 157 2.20 2.04 0.87
CA HIS A 157 2.05 0.65 0.48
C HIS A 157 2.73 0.39 -0.87
N THR A 158 2.82 -0.86 -1.25
CA THR A 158 3.10 -1.31 -2.62
C THR A 158 1.76 -1.62 -3.30
N THR A 159 1.76 -1.77 -4.63
CA THR A 159 0.59 -2.24 -5.40
C THR A 159 0.79 -3.69 -5.85
N PRO A 160 -0.28 -4.44 -6.19
CA PRO A 160 -0.17 -5.78 -6.77
C PRO A 160 0.75 -5.86 -7.98
N GLU A 161 0.70 -4.85 -8.86
CA GLU A 161 1.54 -4.77 -10.05
C GLU A 161 3.01 -4.67 -9.66
N ASN A 162 3.36 -3.79 -8.72
CA ASN A 162 4.76 -3.61 -8.33
C ASN A 162 5.33 -4.83 -7.60
N GLU A 163 4.52 -5.53 -6.81
CA GLU A 163 4.90 -6.81 -6.20
C GLU A 163 5.13 -7.90 -7.25
N ALA A 164 4.28 -7.97 -8.28
CA ALA A 164 4.42 -8.91 -9.37
C ALA A 164 5.64 -8.58 -10.27
N GLU A 165 5.88 -7.29 -10.53
CA GLU A 165 7.05 -6.81 -11.26
C GLU A 165 8.35 -7.23 -10.53
N GLU A 166 8.42 -7.03 -9.21
CA GLU A 166 9.54 -7.51 -8.39
C GLU A 166 9.70 -9.04 -8.47
N ALA A 167 8.62 -9.79 -8.25
CA ALA A 167 8.65 -11.25 -8.22
C ALA A 167 9.04 -11.89 -9.58
N THR A 168 8.76 -11.20 -10.68
CA THR A 168 9.10 -11.64 -12.04
C THR A 168 10.42 -11.06 -12.56
N GLY A 169 11.07 -10.16 -11.81
CA GLY A 169 12.29 -9.46 -12.24
C GLY A 169 12.05 -8.42 -13.34
N SER A 170 10.81 -7.94 -13.47
CA SER A 170 10.43 -6.90 -14.42
C SER A 170 10.78 -5.50 -13.90
N THR A 171 10.82 -4.51 -14.79
CA THR A 171 11.03 -3.11 -14.40
C THR A 171 9.85 -2.59 -13.60
N ILE A 172 10.09 -2.20 -12.34
CA ILE A 172 9.03 -1.65 -11.48
C ILE A 172 8.72 -0.20 -11.86
N ARG A 173 7.43 0.08 -12.13
CA ARG A 173 6.95 1.43 -12.48
C ARG A 173 5.93 1.90 -11.45
N LEU A 174 6.27 2.96 -10.72
CA LEU A 174 5.32 3.59 -9.81
C LEU A 174 4.36 4.50 -10.60
N VAL A 175 3.08 4.37 -10.33
CA VAL A 175 2.01 5.21 -10.89
C VAL A 175 1.39 6.09 -9.81
N PRO A 176 0.85 7.28 -10.18
CA PRO A 176 0.12 8.13 -9.24
C PRO A 176 -0.97 7.35 -8.50
N SER A 177 -1.16 7.69 -7.22
CA SER A 177 -2.14 7.05 -6.35
C SER A 177 -3.40 7.89 -6.17
N HIS A 178 -4.35 7.37 -5.40
CA HIS A 178 -5.51 8.12 -4.89
C HIS A 178 -5.18 8.86 -3.57
N GLY A 179 -3.95 9.36 -3.45
CA GLY A 179 -3.45 10.09 -2.28
C GLY A 179 -2.57 9.27 -1.32
N CYS A 180 -2.54 7.94 -1.45
CA CYS A 180 -1.56 7.09 -0.77
C CYS A 180 -0.13 7.31 -1.30
N ILE A 181 0.88 6.71 -0.68
CA ILE A 181 2.26 6.81 -1.15
C ILE A 181 2.74 5.41 -1.55
N HIS A 182 2.84 5.20 -2.86
CA HIS A 182 3.34 3.96 -3.45
C HIS A 182 4.86 3.90 -3.32
N LEU A 183 5.35 2.72 -2.95
CA LEU A 183 6.77 2.38 -2.82
C LEU A 183 7.08 1.19 -3.71
N LYS A 184 8.36 1.04 -4.10
CA LYS A 184 8.85 -0.23 -4.67
C LYS A 184 8.98 -1.28 -3.55
N PRO A 185 8.70 -2.57 -3.80
CA PRO A 185 8.81 -3.60 -2.77
C PRO A 185 10.16 -3.66 -2.06
N ASN A 186 11.27 -3.68 -2.80
CA ASN A 186 12.62 -3.66 -2.23
C ASN A 186 12.91 -2.40 -1.39
N ASP A 187 12.42 -1.25 -1.82
CA ASP A 187 12.61 0.00 -1.08
C ASP A 187 11.79 0.01 0.22
N ARG A 188 10.56 -0.51 0.19
CA ARG A 188 9.74 -0.72 1.39
C ARG A 188 10.47 -1.60 2.41
N ASP A 189 11.03 -2.72 1.98
CA ASP A 189 11.73 -3.67 2.87
C ASP A 189 13.01 -3.06 3.46
N ARG A 190 13.73 -2.27 2.65
CA ARG A 190 14.86 -1.48 3.12
C ARG A 190 14.42 -0.42 4.12
N LEU A 191 13.32 0.30 3.88
CA LEU A 191 12.74 1.29 4.82
C LEU A 191 12.37 0.65 6.16
N PHE A 192 11.80 -0.56 6.16
CA PHE A 192 11.58 -1.33 7.39
C PHE A 192 12.88 -1.65 8.12
N THR A 193 13.90 -2.12 7.38
CA THR A 193 15.22 -2.46 7.94
C THR A 193 15.91 -1.24 8.57
N LEU A 194 15.81 -0.07 7.94
CA LEU A 194 16.32 1.19 8.49
C LEU A 194 15.52 1.65 9.73
N GLY A 195 14.31 1.11 9.92
CA GLY A 195 13.38 1.46 10.99
C GLY A 195 12.51 2.68 10.67
N ALA A 196 12.47 3.14 9.42
CA ALA A 196 11.72 4.33 8.99
C ALA A 196 10.21 4.21 9.28
N PHE A 197 9.70 2.98 9.37
CA PHE A 197 8.29 2.70 9.68
C PHE A 197 8.06 2.19 11.11
N LYS A 198 9.01 2.39 12.03
CA LYS A 198 8.76 2.11 13.46
C LYS A 198 7.73 3.07 14.02
N ARG A 199 6.83 2.57 14.87
CA ARG A 199 5.87 3.38 15.63
C ARG A 199 6.56 4.55 16.33
N GLY A 200 5.97 5.75 16.24
CA GLY A 200 6.51 6.98 16.80
C GLY A 200 7.52 7.71 15.89
N THR A 201 7.84 7.16 14.72
CA THR A 201 8.69 7.85 13.73
C THR A 201 7.96 9.05 13.17
N SER A 202 8.61 10.21 13.17
CA SER A 202 8.05 11.44 12.59
C SER A 202 8.05 11.35 11.07
N PHE A 203 6.92 11.67 10.47
CA PHE A 203 6.69 11.67 9.03
C PHE A 203 6.18 13.04 8.57
N THR A 204 6.83 13.65 7.59
CA THR A 204 6.41 14.92 7.02
C THR A 204 6.12 14.78 5.54
N VAL A 205 4.91 15.15 5.12
CA VAL A 205 4.59 15.36 3.70
C VAL A 205 4.74 16.85 3.41
N HIS A 206 5.64 17.18 2.50
CA HIS A 206 5.84 18.54 2.03
C HIS A 206 4.79 18.90 0.98
N LYS A 207 4.55 20.20 0.76
CA LYS A 207 3.69 20.69 -0.31
C LYS A 207 4.34 20.38 -1.67
N TYR A 208 3.52 20.25 -2.71
CA TYR A 208 4.01 19.90 -4.06
C TYR A 208 5.03 20.87 -4.66
N HIS A 209 5.01 22.15 -4.27
CA HIS A 209 5.99 23.13 -4.76
C HIS A 209 7.29 23.15 -3.93
N GLU A 210 7.30 22.53 -2.75
CA GLU A 210 8.49 22.45 -1.90
C GLU A 210 9.43 21.40 -2.46
N ARG A 211 10.73 21.73 -2.47
CA ARG A 211 11.78 20.86 -2.98
C ARG A 211 12.80 20.55 -1.90
N TYR A 212 13.30 19.32 -1.89
CA TYR A 212 14.45 18.95 -1.09
C TYR A 212 15.66 19.75 -1.54
N LYS A 213 16.30 20.44 -0.58
CA LYS A 213 17.58 21.11 -0.77
C LYS A 213 18.61 20.32 0.04
N PRO A 214 19.61 19.68 -0.62
CA PRO A 214 20.72 19.11 0.12
C PRO A 214 21.47 20.25 0.80
N ASN A 215 21.67 20.11 2.11
CA ASN A 215 22.59 20.96 2.87
C ASN A 215 24.02 20.50 2.63
#